data_AF-A0A8J3VUZ9-F1
#
_entry.id   AF-A0A8J3VUZ9-F1
#
_cell.length_a   1.000
_cell.length_b   1.000
_cell.length_c   1.000
_cell.angle_alpha   90.00
_cell.angle_beta   90.00
_cell.angle_gamma   90.00
#
_symmetry.space_group_name_H-M   'P 1'
#
loop_
_entity.id
_entity.type
_entity.pdbx_description
1 polymer ?
#
loop_
_entity_poly.entity_id
_entity_poly.type
_entity_poly.pdbx_seq_one_letter_code
_entity_poly.pdbx_strand_id
1 'polypeptide(L)'
;MAHAVAGQLTADGEPPAGVVLIETHDPRHPQRDERLLALIQGGAARPAEEYLALADDTRVLAGGAYLRLFEHWHPEPMEVPALLVRATQPTAQLAALPAGLDWRPHWPLPADTVDVPGDHFTLLTEHADAVAAAIRHWLGGRSHG
;
A
#
# COMPACT_ATOMS: atom_id res chain seq x y z
N MET A 1 2.18 3.07 -7.42
CA MET A 1 3.49 3.25 -8.11
C MET A 1 4.13 1.93 -8.53
N ALA A 2 4.49 1.03 -7.60
CA ALA A 2 5.23 -0.21 -7.94
C ALA A 2 4.62 -1.02 -9.08
N HIS A 3 3.30 -1.20 -9.07
CA HIS A 3 2.57 -1.87 -10.15
C HIS A 3 2.70 -1.18 -11.51
N ALA A 4 2.63 0.16 -11.56
CA ALA A 4 2.81 0.92 -12.81
C ALA A 4 4.23 0.73 -13.38
N VAL A 5 5.24 0.74 -12.50
CA VAL A 5 6.64 0.49 -12.89
C VAL A 5 6.82 -0.94 -13.41
N ALA A 6 6.21 -1.94 -12.76
CA ALA A 6 6.26 -3.32 -13.23
C ALA A 6 5.60 -3.50 -14.61
N GLY A 7 4.49 -2.80 -14.86
CA GLY A 7 3.87 -2.75 -16.19
C GLY A 7 4.79 -2.16 -17.25
N GLN A 8 5.47 -1.06 -16.92
CA GLN A 8 6.45 -0.44 -17.83
C GLN A 8 7.63 -1.38 -18.11
N LEU A 9 8.23 -1.97 -17.08
CA LEU A 9 9.32 -2.95 -17.23
C LEU A 9 8.91 -4.16 -18.07
N THR A 10 7.68 -4.64 -17.91
CA THR A 10 7.12 -5.73 -18.73
C THR A 10 6.99 -5.32 -20.20
N ALA A 11 6.52 -4.10 -20.48
CA ALA A 11 6.42 -3.57 -21.83
C ALA A 11 7.79 -3.40 -22.49
N ASP A 12 8.82 -3.09 -21.69
CA ASP A 12 10.21 -2.95 -22.14
C ASP A 12 10.93 -4.31 -22.28
N GLY A 13 10.27 -5.43 -21.97
CA GLY A 13 10.81 -6.79 -22.12
C GLY A 13 11.60 -7.31 -20.91
N GLU A 14 11.55 -6.61 -19.78
CA GLU A 14 12.25 -6.95 -18.53
C GLU A 14 11.28 -7.13 -17.35
N PRO A 15 10.32 -8.07 -17.42
CA PRO A 15 9.32 -8.22 -16.36
C PRO A 15 9.97 -8.60 -15.02
N PRO A 16 9.58 -7.95 -13.90
CA PRO A 16 10.07 -8.35 -12.58
C PRO A 16 9.48 -9.71 -12.19
N ALA A 17 10.13 -10.39 -11.23
CA ALA A 17 9.64 -11.66 -10.70
C ALA A 17 8.30 -11.55 -9.94
N GLY A 18 7.91 -10.33 -9.55
CA GLY A 18 6.66 -10.04 -8.88
C GLY A 18 6.56 -8.61 -8.35
N VAL A 19 5.37 -8.23 -7.90
CA VAL A 19 5.09 -6.94 -7.26
C VAL A 19 4.53 -7.18 -5.86
N VAL A 20 5.14 -6.56 -4.85
CA VAL A 20 4.61 -6.55 -3.48
C VAL A 20 3.89 -5.23 -3.23
N LEU A 21 2.63 -5.31 -2.87
CA LEU A 21 1.74 -4.21 -2.53
C LEU A 21 1.51 -4.24 -1.03
N ILE A 22 2.06 -3.28 -0.30
CA ILE A 22 1.98 -3.22 1.16
C ILE A 22 0.95 -2.16 1.53
N GLU A 23 -0.09 -2.53 2.29
CA GLU A 23 -1.16 -1.61 2.71
C GLU A 23 -1.81 -0.82 1.56
N THR A 24 -1.78 -1.41 0.35
CA THR A 24 -2.18 -0.70 -0.86
C THR A 24 -3.68 -0.81 -1.06
N HIS A 25 -4.32 0.35 -1.20
CA HIS A 25 -5.71 0.47 -1.57
C HIS A 25 -5.85 0.74 -3.07
N ASP A 26 -7.01 0.38 -3.60
CA ASP A 26 -7.42 0.70 -4.94
C ASP A 26 -7.24 2.20 -5.19
N PRO A 27 -6.40 2.59 -6.16
CA PRO A 27 -6.09 4.00 -6.39
C PRO A 27 -7.27 4.77 -7.01
N ARG A 28 -8.39 4.12 -7.36
CA ARG A 28 -9.54 4.81 -7.97
C ARG A 28 -10.23 5.72 -6.96
N HIS A 29 -10.36 6.99 -7.33
CA HIS A 29 -11.01 8.04 -6.54
C HIS A 29 -10.42 8.23 -5.13
N PRO A 30 -9.10 8.44 -5.00
CA PRO A 30 -8.42 8.50 -3.71
C PRO A 30 -8.94 9.67 -2.85
N GLN A 31 -9.37 10.77 -3.47
CA GLN A 31 -9.93 11.94 -2.76
C GLN A 31 -11.30 11.65 -2.10
N ARG A 32 -11.96 10.56 -2.47
CA ARG A 32 -13.24 10.12 -1.91
C ARG A 32 -13.09 8.92 -0.98
N ASP A 33 -11.87 8.43 -0.77
CA ASP A 33 -11.63 7.31 0.12
C ASP A 33 -11.50 7.80 1.57
N GLU A 34 -12.53 7.53 2.37
CA GLU A 34 -12.55 7.85 3.80
C GLU A 34 -11.39 7.19 4.57
N ARG A 35 -10.90 6.04 4.10
CA ARG A 35 -9.74 5.36 4.70
C ARG A 35 -8.47 6.19 4.50
N LEU A 36 -8.27 6.75 3.31
CA LEU A 36 -7.10 7.60 3.04
C LEU A 36 -7.11 8.83 3.95
N LEU A 37 -8.26 9.47 4.12
CA LEU A 37 -8.40 10.61 5.04
C LEU A 37 -8.13 10.21 6.49
N ALA A 38 -8.65 9.07 6.94
CA ALA A 38 -8.39 8.54 8.28
C ALA A 38 -6.89 8.24 8.51
N LEU A 39 -6.19 7.70 7.51
CA LEU A 39 -4.75 7.44 7.57
C LEU A 39 -3.92 8.72 7.59
N ILE A 40 -4.27 9.73 6.79
CA ILE A 40 -3.63 11.05 6.82
C ILE A 40 -3.79 11.69 8.21
N GLN A 41 -5.01 11.63 8.78
CA GLN A 41 -5.28 12.12 10.15
C GLN A 41 -4.50 11.34 11.20
N GLY A 42 -4.42 10.01 11.05
CA GLY A 42 -3.64 9.16 11.94
C GLY A 42 -2.15 9.53 11.93
N GLY A 43 -1.58 9.75 10.74
CA GLY A 43 -0.19 10.16 10.58
C GLY A 43 0.09 11.53 11.21
N ALA A 44 -0.84 12.49 11.07
CA ALA A 44 -0.72 13.82 11.69
C ALA A 44 -0.82 13.81 13.22
N ALA A 45 -1.40 12.77 13.82
CA ALA A 45 -1.49 12.61 15.26
C ALA A 45 -0.27 11.88 15.88
N ARG A 46 0.65 11.36 15.05
CA ARG A 46 1.88 10.69 15.51
C ARG A 46 2.92 11.71 16.01
N PRO A 47 3.93 11.28 16.80
CA PRO A 47 4.94 12.18 17.35
C PRO A 47 5.55 13.11 16.30
N ALA A 48 5.80 14.36 16.69
CA ALA A 48 6.25 15.40 15.75
C ALA A 48 7.56 15.02 15.05
N GLU A 49 8.46 14.26 15.65
CA GLU A 49 9.68 13.77 14.98
C GLU A 49 9.40 12.82 13.79
N GLU A 50 8.31 12.05 13.85
CA GLU A 50 7.85 11.20 12.74
C GLU A 50 7.08 12.01 11.68
N TYR A 51 6.38 13.07 12.09
CA TYR A 51 5.53 13.90 11.22
C TYR A 51 6.22 15.14 10.61
N LEU A 52 7.19 15.75 11.29
CA LEU A 52 7.93 16.93 10.84
C LEU A 52 8.75 16.65 9.58
N ALA A 53 9.15 15.38 9.39
CA ALA A 53 9.75 14.93 8.14
C ALA A 53 8.77 14.93 6.96
N LEU A 54 7.45 14.94 7.20
CA LEU A 54 6.37 14.94 6.19
C LEU A 54 5.75 16.33 5.97
N ALA A 55 5.87 17.24 6.93
CA ALA A 55 5.21 18.56 6.95
C ALA A 55 6.00 19.70 6.27
N ASP A 56 7.14 19.41 5.64
CA ASP A 56 7.85 20.35 4.77
C ASP A 56 6.99 20.67 3.52
N ASP A 57 6.81 21.96 3.20
CA ASP A 57 5.96 22.44 2.08
C ASP A 57 6.25 21.70 0.77
N THR A 58 7.53 21.40 0.51
CA THR A 58 7.95 20.66 -0.68
C THR A 58 7.35 19.24 -0.71
N ARG A 59 7.31 18.56 0.43
CA ARG A 59 6.77 17.19 0.54
C ARG A 59 5.25 17.18 0.49
N VAL A 60 4.60 18.18 1.07
CA VAL A 60 3.14 18.36 0.95
C VAL A 60 2.76 18.59 -0.51
N LEU A 61 3.47 19.48 -1.21
CA LEU A 61 3.26 19.74 -2.64
C LEU A 61 3.53 18.48 -3.50
N ALA A 62 4.61 17.76 -3.22
CA ALA A 62 4.95 16.52 -3.92
C ALA A 62 3.89 15.43 -3.68
N GLY A 63 3.46 15.22 -2.43
CA GLY A 63 2.41 14.27 -2.09
C GLY A 63 1.11 14.57 -2.84
N GLY A 64 0.68 15.84 -2.85
CA GLY A 64 -0.48 16.28 -3.62
C GLY A 64 -0.31 16.08 -5.14
N ALA A 65 0.90 16.26 -5.67
CA ALA A 65 1.19 15.99 -7.08
C ALA A 65 1.10 14.50 -7.43
N TYR A 66 1.63 13.61 -6.58
CA TYR A 66 1.49 12.16 -6.77
C TYR A 66 0.04 11.71 -6.68
N LEU A 67 -0.76 12.24 -5.76
CA LEU A 67 -2.20 11.92 -5.69
C LEU A 67 -2.92 12.29 -7.00
N ARG A 68 -2.60 13.44 -7.60
CA ARG A 68 -3.16 13.83 -8.91
C ARG A 68 -2.69 12.95 -10.05
N LEU A 69 -1.44 12.50 -10.06
CA LEU A 69 -0.94 11.55 -11.06
C LEU A 69 -1.73 10.23 -11.03
N PHE A 70 -2.14 9.79 -9.84
CA PHE A 70 -2.90 8.56 -9.67
C PHE A 70 -4.43 8.72 -9.82
N GLU A 71 -4.95 9.95 -9.87
CA GLU A 71 -6.40 10.21 -9.96
C GLU A 71 -7.05 9.59 -11.21
N HIS A 72 -6.34 9.58 -12.32
CA HIS A 72 -6.80 9.01 -13.59
C HIS A 72 -6.09 7.71 -13.97
N TRP A 73 -5.14 7.28 -13.15
CA TRP A 73 -4.45 6.03 -13.35
C TRP A 73 -5.27 4.88 -12.78
N HIS A 74 -5.35 3.79 -13.54
CA HIS A 74 -5.92 2.53 -13.08
C HIS A 74 -4.90 1.41 -13.29
N PRO A 75 -4.83 0.44 -12.37
CA PRO A 75 -3.98 -0.71 -12.57
C PRO A 75 -4.55 -1.56 -13.71
N GLU A 76 -3.71 -1.86 -14.69
CA GLU A 76 -4.04 -2.77 -15.80
C GLU A 76 -3.63 -4.21 -15.47
N PRO A 77 -4.42 -5.23 -15.85
CA PRO A 77 -4.01 -6.64 -15.70
C PRO A 77 -2.64 -6.90 -16.33
N MET A 78 -1.79 -7.64 -15.61
CA MET A 78 -0.48 -8.08 -16.11
C MET A 78 -0.19 -9.51 -15.64
N GLU A 79 0.66 -10.22 -16.40
CA GLU A 79 1.10 -11.58 -16.04
C GLU A 79 2.07 -11.58 -14.84
N VAL A 80 2.64 -10.41 -14.51
CA VAL A 80 3.50 -10.25 -13.33
C VAL A 80 2.68 -10.57 -12.07
N PRO A 81 3.11 -11.54 -11.27
CA PRO A 81 2.40 -11.93 -10.05
C PRO A 81 2.44 -10.83 -8.99
N ALA A 82 1.34 -10.67 -8.25
CA ALA A 82 1.24 -9.68 -7.18
C ALA A 82 0.95 -10.33 -5.82
N LEU A 83 1.53 -9.75 -4.77
CA LEU A 83 1.24 -10.06 -3.36
C LEU A 83 0.72 -8.80 -2.67
N LEU A 84 -0.48 -8.87 -2.10
CA LEU A 84 -1.02 -7.87 -1.18
C LEU A 84 -0.70 -8.27 0.26
N VAL A 85 0.12 -7.46 0.93
CA VAL A 85 0.43 -7.58 2.36
C VAL A 85 -0.48 -6.62 3.13
N ARG A 86 -1.29 -7.17 4.04
CA ARG A 86 -2.24 -6.40 4.85
C ARG A 86 -1.93 -6.52 6.33
N ALA A 87 -2.10 -5.42 7.04
CA ALA A 87 -2.09 -5.40 8.48
C ALA A 87 -3.34 -6.10 9.04
N THR A 88 -3.19 -6.77 10.19
CA THR A 88 -4.28 -7.50 10.85
C THR A 88 -5.16 -6.60 11.72
N GLN A 89 -4.68 -5.40 12.06
CA GLN A 89 -5.35 -4.46 12.94
C GLN A 89 -5.59 -3.12 12.22
N PRO A 90 -6.76 -2.48 12.43
CA PRO A 90 -6.97 -1.10 11.99
C PRO A 90 -6.20 -0.13 12.89
N THR A 91 -5.85 1.03 12.35
CA THR A 91 -5.48 2.18 13.19
C THR A 91 -6.69 2.68 13.97
N ALA A 92 -6.47 3.49 15.02
CA ALA A 92 -7.58 4.07 15.79
C ALA A 92 -8.56 4.87 14.91
N GLN A 93 -8.04 5.59 13.91
CA GLN A 93 -8.82 6.39 12.97
C GLN A 93 -9.61 5.51 12.00
N LEU A 94 -9.02 4.42 11.50
CA LEU A 94 -9.73 3.45 10.67
C LEU A 94 -10.82 2.72 11.46
N ALA A 95 -10.57 2.39 12.73
CA ALA A 95 -11.56 1.78 13.62
C ALA A 95 -12.75 2.70 13.94
N ALA A 96 -12.58 4.02 13.78
CA ALA A 96 -13.62 5.03 14.01
C ALA A 96 -14.49 5.31 12.76
N LEU A 97 -14.21 4.68 11.61
CA LEU A 97 -15.04 4.80 10.41
C LEU A 97 -16.44 4.19 10.63
N PRO A 98 -17.45 4.61 9.85
CA PRO A 98 -18.82 4.11 9.98
C PRO A 98 -18.89 2.57 9.95
N ALA A 99 -19.73 2.02 10.83
CA ALA A 99 -19.95 0.58 10.89
C ALA A 99 -20.41 0.04 9.52
N GLY A 100 -19.73 -1.00 9.02
CA GLY A 100 -20.00 -1.63 7.71
C GLY A 100 -19.05 -1.21 6.60
N LEU A 101 -18.20 -0.21 6.80
CA LEU A 101 -17.09 0.10 5.89
C LEU A 101 -15.92 -0.86 6.17
N ASP A 102 -15.50 -1.62 5.16
CA ASP A 102 -14.29 -2.45 5.26
C ASP A 102 -13.04 -1.55 5.17
N TRP A 103 -12.30 -1.49 6.28
CA TRP A 103 -11.10 -0.67 6.44
C TRP A 103 -9.88 -1.30 5.78
N ARG A 104 -9.93 -2.61 5.47
CA ARG A 104 -8.76 -3.34 5.00
C ARG A 104 -8.30 -2.85 3.63
N PRO A 105 -6.98 -2.89 3.37
CA PRO A 105 -6.46 -2.68 2.03
C PRO A 105 -7.11 -3.63 1.02
N HIS A 106 -7.45 -3.08 -0.13
CA HIS A 106 -8.10 -3.80 -1.23
C HIS A 106 -7.40 -3.45 -2.55
N TRP A 107 -6.97 -4.46 -3.29
CA TRP A 107 -6.40 -4.31 -4.63
C TRP A 107 -7.38 -4.88 -5.68
N PRO A 108 -7.70 -4.15 -6.77
CA PRO A 108 -8.78 -4.54 -7.68
C PRO A 108 -8.39 -5.62 -8.71
N LEU A 109 -7.12 -6.00 -8.80
CA LEU A 109 -6.63 -7.04 -9.70
C LEU A 109 -6.23 -8.31 -8.93
N PRO A 110 -6.12 -9.48 -9.58
CA PRO A 110 -5.66 -10.70 -8.93
C PRO A 110 -4.32 -10.51 -8.20
N ALA A 111 -4.31 -10.83 -6.91
CA ALA A 111 -3.11 -10.83 -6.09
C ALA A 111 -3.26 -11.92 -5.01
N ASP A 112 -2.17 -12.63 -4.73
CA ASP A 112 -2.07 -13.41 -3.50
C ASP A 112 -2.19 -12.44 -2.32
N THR A 113 -2.79 -12.87 -1.21
CA THR A 113 -2.96 -12.01 -0.03
C THR A 113 -2.39 -12.68 1.20
N VAL A 114 -1.67 -11.90 2.01
CA VAL A 114 -1.14 -12.34 3.30
C VAL A 114 -1.40 -11.27 4.35
N ASP A 115 -1.81 -11.73 5.53
CA ASP A 115 -2.06 -10.86 6.68
C ASP A 115 -0.88 -10.94 7.65
N VAL A 116 -0.41 -9.79 8.16
CA VAL A 116 0.71 -9.67 9.09
C VAL A 116 0.33 -8.90 10.35
N PRO A 117 1.02 -9.11 11.49
CA PRO A 117 0.78 -8.35 12.71
C PRO A 117 0.94 -6.82 12.52
N GLY A 118 0.20 -6.07 13.31
CA GLY A 118 0.26 -4.60 13.36
C GLY A 118 -0.87 -3.91 12.62
N ASP A 119 -0.68 -2.60 12.43
CA ASP A 119 -1.52 -1.67 11.69
C ASP A 119 -0.72 -0.99 10.56
N HIS A 120 -1.36 -0.04 9.86
CA HIS A 120 -0.76 0.74 8.77
C HIS A 120 0.59 1.40 9.11
N PHE A 121 0.80 1.80 10.38
CA PHE A 121 2.01 2.48 10.82
C PHE A 121 3.03 1.52 11.42
N THR A 122 2.58 0.47 12.11
CA THR A 122 3.47 -0.46 12.82
C THR A 122 3.98 -1.62 11.96
N LEU A 123 3.29 -1.97 10.86
CA LEU A 123 3.67 -3.16 10.09
C LEU A 123 5.09 -3.10 9.49
N LEU A 124 5.52 -1.91 9.05
CA LEU A 124 6.84 -1.69 8.43
C LEU A 124 7.91 -1.22 9.43
N THR A 125 7.53 -1.04 10.70
CA THR A 125 8.45 -0.60 11.76
C THR A 125 8.62 -1.70 12.80
N GLU A 126 7.60 -1.95 13.61
CA GLU A 126 7.61 -2.94 14.69
C GLU A 126 7.50 -4.39 14.17
N HIS A 127 6.89 -4.59 13.00
CA HIS A 127 6.64 -5.92 12.43
C HIS A 127 7.32 -6.15 11.07
N ALA A 128 8.37 -5.38 10.75
CA ALA A 128 9.09 -5.48 9.49
C ALA A 128 9.63 -6.90 9.23
N ASP A 129 10.04 -7.63 10.28
CA ASP A 129 10.50 -9.02 10.17
C ASP A 129 9.40 -9.97 9.68
N ALA A 130 8.17 -9.77 10.13
CA ALA A 130 7.02 -10.56 9.70
C ALA A 130 6.68 -10.28 8.23
N VAL A 131 6.70 -9.00 7.82
CA VAL A 131 6.54 -8.60 6.41
C VAL A 131 7.62 -9.24 5.54
N ALA A 132 8.89 -9.14 5.94
CA ALA A 132 10.00 -9.70 5.19
C ALA A 132 9.93 -11.23 5.09
N ALA A 133 9.52 -11.92 6.17
CA ALA A 133 9.31 -13.36 6.16
C ALA A 133 8.19 -13.77 5.19
N ALA A 134 7.07 -13.05 5.20
CA ALA A 134 5.95 -13.30 4.28
C ALA A 134 6.37 -13.13 2.81
N ILE A 135 7.11 -12.07 2.49
CA ILE A 135 7.64 -11.83 1.14
C ILE A 135 8.60 -12.94 0.72
N ARG A 136 9.54 -13.35 1.58
CA ARG A 136 10.48 -14.45 1.27
C ARG A 136 9.77 -15.77 1.05
N HIS A 137 8.77 -16.08 1.87
CA HIS A 137 7.97 -17.29 1.70
C HIS A 137 7.25 -17.29 0.35
N TRP A 138 6.60 -16.16 0.03
CA TRP A 138 5.91 -15.99 -1.26
C TRP A 138 6.88 -16.13 -2.44
N LEU A 139 8.06 -15.51 -2.40
CA LEU A 139 9.06 -15.65 -3.46
C LEU A 139 9.62 -17.09 -3.57
N GLY A 140 9.90 -17.74 -2.44
CA GLY A 140 10.45 -19.10 -2.41
C GLY A 140 9.49 -20.17 -2.96
N GLY A 141 8.18 -19.97 -2.77
CA GLY A 141 7.15 -20.81 -3.38
C GLY A 141 7.06 -20.69 -4.91
N ARG A 142 7.66 -19.64 -5.48
CA ARG A 142 7.63 -19.34 -6.93
C ARG A 142 8.90 -19.75 -7.67
N SER A 143 10.00 -19.99 -6.96
CA SER A 143 11.28 -20.42 -7.55
C SER A 143 11.31 -21.90 -8.00
N HIS A 144 10.17 -22.60 -7.92
CA HIS A 144 10.00 -24.00 -8.35
C HIS A 144 9.10 -24.14 -9.59
N GLY A 145 8.91 -23.06 -10.36
CA GLY A 145 8.15 -23.04 -11.61
C GLY A 145 9.05 -22.99 -12.84
#